data_AF-A0A6J6E729-F1
#
_entry.id   AF-A0A6J6E729-F1
#
_cell.length_a   1.000
_cell.length_b   1.000
_cell.length_c   1.000
_cell.angle_alpha   90.00
_cell.angle_beta   90.00
_cell.angle_gamma   90.00
#
_symmetry.space_group_name_H-M   'P 1'
#
loop_
_entity.id
_entity.type
_entity.pdbx_description
1 polymer ?
#
loop_
_entity_poly.entity_id
_entity_poly.type
_entity_poly.pdbx_seq_one_letter_code
_entity_poly.pdbx_strand_id
1 'polypeptide(L)'
;MAHEHPTAVKLLDTVSSMLDGANPNEIFVDDVLSVSGVSRGSLYHHFGDYPSLVHATLIRRFASNVDADGKAMMHVAQKAESKSDYWQRIRQLSAITQVPERAPIRAERARLISLARSDAKLAEQLGVEQDRLTQSMGDAIALAQEKGWVNPQLNPRAVAVFLQAYSLGRAVDDVAGEPLPNADWLAVVDTVIGALEKS
;
A
#
# COMPACT_ATOMS: atom_id res chain seq x y z
N MET A 1 -21.06 -0.79 -1.05
CA MET A 1 -20.34 -1.70 -0.15
C MET A 1 -21.39 -2.42 0.68
N ALA A 2 -21.42 -3.75 0.67
CA ALA A 2 -22.25 -4.49 1.62
C ALA A 2 -21.81 -4.09 3.04
N HIS A 3 -22.75 -3.82 3.93
CA HIS A 3 -22.43 -3.47 5.30
C HIS A 3 -21.79 -4.69 5.95
N GLU A 4 -20.48 -4.64 6.22
CA GLU A 4 -19.78 -5.73 6.91
C GLU A 4 -20.45 -5.98 8.26
N HIS A 5 -20.68 -7.25 8.59
CA HIS A 5 -21.34 -7.63 9.83
C HIS A 5 -20.50 -7.15 11.04
N PRO A 6 -21.09 -6.53 12.08
CA PRO A 6 -20.32 -5.94 13.19
C PRO A 6 -19.34 -6.90 13.87
N THR A 7 -19.70 -8.18 13.97
CA THR A 7 -18.81 -9.22 14.53
C THR A 7 -17.61 -9.49 13.63
N ALA A 8 -17.79 -9.50 12.31
CA ALA A 8 -16.71 -9.67 11.35
C ALA A 8 -15.75 -8.46 11.40
N VAL A 9 -16.31 -7.24 11.45
CA VAL A 9 -15.53 -6.00 11.61
C VAL A 9 -14.70 -6.05 12.90
N LYS A 10 -15.29 -6.45 14.02
CA LYS A 10 -14.57 -6.55 15.30
C LYS A 10 -13.39 -7.51 15.24
N LEU A 11 -13.55 -8.66 14.58
CA LEU A 11 -12.46 -9.62 14.37
C LEU A 11 -11.35 -9.04 13.48
N LEU A 12 -11.71 -8.40 12.36
CA LEU A 12 -10.75 -7.73 11.47
C LEU A 12 -10.00 -6.61 12.18
N ASP A 13 -10.69 -5.76 12.93
CA ASP A 13 -10.08 -4.65 13.66
C ASP A 13 -9.12 -5.18 14.75
N THR A 14 -9.52 -6.24 15.45
CA THR A 14 -8.67 -6.89 16.47
C THR A 14 -7.39 -7.44 15.84
N VAL A 15 -7.50 -8.21 14.76
CA VAL A 15 -6.32 -8.75 14.05
C VAL A 15 -5.47 -7.64 13.49
N SER A 16 -6.07 -6.58 12.94
CA SER A 16 -5.34 -5.41 12.45
C SER A 16 -4.53 -4.76 13.55
N SER A 17 -5.10 -4.50 14.73
CA SER A 17 -4.36 -3.93 15.85
C SER A 17 -3.24 -4.85 16.36
N MET A 18 -3.44 -6.17 16.30
CA MET A 18 -2.40 -7.14 16.67
C MET A 18 -1.26 -7.23 15.65
N LEU A 19 -1.49 -6.85 14.39
CA LEU A 19 -0.46 -6.80 13.34
C LEU A 19 0.44 -5.56 13.44
N ASP A 20 0.09 -4.57 14.25
CA ASP A 20 0.87 -3.34 14.41
C ASP A 20 2.16 -3.63 15.20
N GLY A 21 3.22 -3.98 14.48
CA GLY A 21 4.54 -4.26 15.05
C GLY A 21 4.84 -5.73 15.35
N ALA A 22 3.90 -6.64 15.07
CA ALA A 22 4.10 -8.09 15.24
C ALA A 22 4.25 -8.83 13.90
N ASN A 23 4.92 -9.98 13.92
CA ASN A 23 4.87 -10.89 12.80
C ASN A 23 3.49 -11.60 12.81
N PRO A 24 2.73 -11.65 11.70
CA PRO A 24 1.47 -12.40 11.64
C PRO A 24 1.55 -13.85 12.15
N ASN A 25 2.73 -14.47 12.06
CA ASN A 25 2.97 -15.84 12.56
C ASN A 25 3.02 -15.94 14.09
N GLU A 26 3.06 -14.81 14.80
CA GLU A 26 3.05 -14.71 16.26
C GLU A 26 1.64 -14.41 16.80
N ILE A 27 0.65 -14.23 15.91
CA ILE A 27 -0.74 -14.00 16.29
C ILE A 27 -1.47 -15.34 16.28
N PHE A 28 -1.94 -15.78 17.44
CA PHE A 28 -2.70 -17.03 17.58
C PHE A 28 -4.20 -16.77 17.64
N VAL A 29 -4.98 -17.71 17.13
CA VAL A 29 -6.46 -17.62 17.11
C VAL A 29 -7.04 -17.41 18.51
N ASP A 30 -6.47 -18.05 19.53
CA ASP A 30 -6.95 -17.94 20.91
C ASP A 30 -6.77 -16.54 21.48
N ASP A 31 -5.66 -15.88 21.14
CA ASP A 31 -5.43 -14.48 21.51
C ASP A 31 -6.43 -13.55 20.83
N VAL A 32 -6.70 -13.76 19.54
CA VAL A 32 -7.69 -12.97 18.78
C VAL A 32 -9.08 -13.13 19.38
N LEU A 33 -9.50 -14.35 19.72
CA LEU A 33 -10.81 -14.60 20.34
C LEU A 33 -10.89 -14.00 21.74
N SER A 34 -9.80 -14.10 22.52
CA SER A 34 -9.70 -13.51 23.86
C SER A 34 -9.81 -11.99 23.83
N VAL A 35 -9.01 -11.33 22.98
CA VAL A 35 -8.98 -9.85 22.85
C VAL A 35 -10.28 -9.33 22.24
N SER A 36 -10.81 -9.99 21.21
CA SER A 36 -12.05 -9.56 20.57
C SER A 36 -13.31 -9.87 21.39
N GLY A 37 -13.25 -10.83 22.32
CA GLY A 37 -14.43 -11.36 23.02
C GLY A 37 -15.46 -12.03 22.09
N VAL A 38 -15.07 -12.35 20.85
CA VAL A 38 -15.93 -13.02 19.87
C VAL A 38 -15.82 -14.53 20.05
N SER A 39 -16.95 -15.24 19.91
CA SER A 39 -16.94 -16.70 20.00
C SER A 39 -16.21 -17.36 18.83
N ARG A 40 -15.59 -18.51 19.08
CA ARG A 40 -14.96 -19.33 18.03
C ARG A 40 -15.94 -19.69 16.90
N GLY A 41 -17.18 -20.01 17.24
CA GLY A 41 -18.22 -20.32 16.24
C GLY A 41 -18.53 -19.15 15.32
N SER A 42 -18.53 -17.91 15.84
CA SER A 42 -18.74 -16.70 15.04
C SER A 42 -17.58 -16.41 14.10
N LEU A 43 -16.33 -16.65 14.51
CA LEU A 43 -15.17 -16.54 13.61
C LEU A 43 -15.33 -17.47 12.41
N TYR A 44 -15.59 -18.76 12.66
CA TYR A 44 -15.72 -19.74 11.59
C TYR A 44 -16.97 -19.50 10.72
N HIS A 45 -18.05 -18.96 11.29
CA HIS A 45 -19.21 -18.56 10.51
C HIS A 45 -18.90 -17.44 9.50
N HIS A 46 -18.07 -16.47 9.88
CA HIS A 46 -17.74 -15.33 9.02
C HIS A 46 -16.58 -15.58 8.05
N PHE A 47 -15.56 -16.32 8.48
CA PHE A 47 -14.31 -16.45 7.73
C PHE A 47 -14.00 -17.88 7.28
N GLY A 48 -14.73 -18.89 7.76
CA GLY A 48 -14.48 -20.30 7.47
C GLY A 48 -13.30 -20.88 8.24
N ASP A 49 -12.18 -20.16 8.32
CA ASP A 49 -11.00 -20.52 9.10
C ASP A 49 -10.21 -19.28 9.60
N TYR A 50 -9.22 -19.53 10.46
CA TYR A 50 -8.37 -18.47 11.01
C TYR A 50 -7.44 -17.82 9.94
N PRO A 51 -6.76 -18.58 9.06
CA PRO A 51 -5.98 -17.99 7.97
C PRO A 51 -6.79 -17.03 7.09
N SER A 52 -8.04 -17.36 6.76
CA SER A 52 -8.93 -16.52 5.97
C SER A 52 -9.26 -15.20 6.66
N LEU A 53 -9.39 -15.18 7.99
CA LEU A 53 -9.52 -13.94 8.76
C LEU A 53 -8.24 -13.08 8.64
N VAL A 54 -7.06 -13.69 8.78
CA VAL A 54 -5.78 -12.97 8.65
C VAL A 54 -5.61 -12.43 7.23
N HIS A 55 -5.89 -13.23 6.20
CA HIS A 55 -5.83 -12.81 4.79
C HIS A 55 -6.79 -11.65 4.50
N ALA A 56 -8.04 -11.75 4.96
CA ALA A 56 -9.02 -10.68 4.83
C ALA A 56 -8.56 -9.38 5.53
N THR A 57 -7.93 -9.51 6.70
CA THR A 57 -7.35 -8.37 7.43
C THR A 57 -6.21 -7.72 6.64
N LEU A 58 -5.27 -8.51 6.11
CA LEU A 58 -4.16 -8.01 5.31
C LEU A 58 -4.64 -7.31 4.03
N ILE A 59 -5.62 -7.88 3.33
CA ILE A 59 -6.24 -7.23 2.17
C ILE A 59 -6.90 -5.91 2.57
N ARG A 60 -7.64 -5.87 3.69
CA ARG A 60 -8.30 -4.65 4.17
C ARG A 60 -7.29 -3.55 4.51
N ARG A 61 -6.17 -3.90 5.17
CA ARG A 61 -5.07 -2.96 5.46
C ARG A 61 -4.43 -2.45 4.17
N PHE A 62 -4.16 -3.34 3.21
CA PHE A 62 -3.67 -2.95 1.89
C PHE A 62 -4.63 -1.99 1.19
N ALA A 63 -5.92 -2.32 1.11
CA ALA A 63 -6.96 -1.49 0.49
C ALA A 63 -7.05 -0.09 1.13
N SER A 64 -6.91 0.02 2.46
CA SER A 64 -6.90 1.33 3.13
C SER A 64 -5.68 2.17 2.74
N ASN A 65 -4.50 1.54 2.58
CA ASN A 65 -3.30 2.24 2.12
C ASN A 65 -3.44 2.65 0.64
N VAL A 66 -4.00 1.78 -0.19
CA VAL A 66 -4.32 2.06 -1.61
C VAL A 66 -5.17 3.32 -1.74
N ASP A 67 -6.24 3.42 -0.95
CA ASP A 67 -7.14 4.58 -0.95
C ASP A 67 -6.42 5.88 -0.58
N ALA A 68 -5.53 5.83 0.40
CA ALA A 68 -4.79 7.00 0.86
C ALA A 68 -3.79 7.49 -0.20
N ASP A 69 -3.01 6.58 -0.77
CA ASP A 69 -1.95 6.90 -1.74
C ASP A 69 -2.53 7.49 -3.04
N GLY A 70 -3.57 6.85 -3.59
CA GLY A 70 -4.26 7.33 -4.79
C GLY A 70 -4.91 8.70 -4.61
N LYS A 71 -5.59 8.92 -3.47
CA LYS A 71 -6.19 10.23 -3.13
C LYS A 71 -5.13 11.31 -2.96
N ALA A 72 -4.00 11.01 -2.35
CA ALA A 72 -2.92 11.98 -2.15
C ALA A 72 -2.35 12.44 -3.51
N MET A 73 -2.06 11.52 -4.43
CA MET A 73 -1.58 11.87 -5.77
C MET A 73 -2.61 12.67 -6.56
N MET A 74 -3.88 12.25 -6.53
CA MET A 74 -4.96 12.97 -7.21
C MET A 74 -5.13 14.38 -6.64
N HIS A 75 -5.05 14.53 -5.32
CA HIS A 75 -5.11 15.83 -4.66
C HIS A 75 -3.98 16.75 -5.14
N VAL A 76 -2.74 16.26 -5.22
CA VAL A 76 -1.60 17.03 -5.75
C VAL A 76 -1.85 17.42 -7.21
N ALA A 77 -2.26 16.48 -8.05
CA ALA A 77 -2.54 16.75 -9.47
C ALA A 77 -3.66 17.79 -9.65
N GLN A 78 -4.69 17.77 -8.82
CA GLN A 78 -5.79 18.74 -8.88
C GLN A 78 -5.41 20.12 -8.34
N LYS A 79 -4.72 20.18 -7.20
CA LYS A 79 -4.50 21.40 -6.42
C LYS A 79 -3.22 22.15 -6.74
N ALA A 80 -2.25 21.52 -7.38
CA ALA A 80 -1.04 22.24 -7.78
C ALA A 80 -1.40 23.40 -8.73
N GLU A 81 -0.71 24.53 -8.56
CA GLU A 81 -0.98 25.77 -9.31
C GLU A 81 -0.04 25.93 -10.52
N SER A 82 1.07 25.19 -10.51
CA SER A 82 2.08 25.22 -11.56
C SER A 82 2.83 23.89 -11.65
N LYS A 83 3.62 23.73 -12.72
CA LYS A 83 4.52 22.58 -12.90
C LYS A 83 5.52 22.45 -11.75
N SER A 84 6.12 23.57 -11.33
CA SER A 84 7.08 23.60 -10.23
C SER A 84 6.43 23.17 -8.91
N ASP A 85 5.25 23.72 -8.60
CA ASP A 85 4.48 23.37 -7.41
C ASP A 85 4.08 21.87 -7.40
N TYR A 86 3.63 21.35 -8.54
CA TYR A 86 3.34 19.92 -8.70
C TYR A 86 4.55 19.05 -8.34
N TRP A 87 5.71 19.31 -8.95
CA TRP A 87 6.90 18.49 -8.71
C TRP A 87 7.47 18.65 -7.29
N GLN A 88 7.35 19.84 -6.70
CA GLN A 88 7.68 20.03 -5.29
C GLN A 88 6.80 19.15 -4.38
N ARG A 89 5.48 19.14 -4.61
CA ARG A 89 4.53 18.33 -3.83
C ARG A 89 4.70 16.83 -4.07
N ILE A 90 5.00 16.40 -5.30
CA ILE A 90 5.28 14.98 -5.61
C ILE A 90 6.55 14.51 -4.90
N ARG A 91 7.63 15.31 -4.87
CA ARG A 91 8.84 14.96 -4.11
C ARG A 91 8.56 14.85 -2.61
N GLN A 92 7.80 15.79 -2.04
CA GLN A 92 7.37 15.71 -0.64
C GLN A 92 6.54 14.45 -0.35
N LEU A 93 5.54 14.16 -1.19
CA LEU A 93 4.72 12.96 -1.06
C LEU A 93 5.57 11.70 -1.15
N SER A 94 6.49 11.63 -2.13
CA SER A 94 7.44 10.53 -2.27
C SER A 94 8.27 10.36 -0.99
N ALA A 95 8.93 11.41 -0.52
CA ALA A 95 9.81 11.36 0.65
C ALA A 95 9.12 10.79 1.90
N ILE A 96 7.86 11.16 2.18
CA ILE A 96 7.07 10.64 3.30
C ILE A 96 6.86 9.13 3.20
N THR A 97 6.78 8.58 1.99
CA THR A 97 6.62 7.13 1.79
C THR A 97 7.93 6.34 1.89
N GLN A 98 9.07 7.02 1.77
CA GLN A 98 10.39 6.40 1.72
C GLN A 98 11.12 6.33 3.07
N VAL A 99 10.56 6.90 4.13
CA VAL A 99 11.20 6.92 5.45
C VAL A 99 11.40 5.50 6.03
N PRO A 100 12.40 5.29 6.90
CA PRO A 100 12.66 3.99 7.53
C PRO A 100 11.46 3.44 8.32
N GLU A 101 10.66 4.31 8.94
CA GLU A 101 9.48 3.95 9.74
C GLU A 101 8.39 3.28 8.90
N ARG A 102 8.46 3.37 7.57
CA ARG A 102 7.54 2.69 6.64
C ARG A 102 7.98 1.26 6.32
N ALA A 103 9.10 0.77 6.85
CA ALA A 103 9.58 -0.60 6.64
C ALA A 103 8.54 -1.69 7.00
N PRO A 104 7.78 -1.59 8.12
CA PRO A 104 6.73 -2.57 8.43
C PRO A 104 5.64 -2.64 7.35
N ILE A 105 5.26 -1.49 6.77
CA ILE A 105 4.24 -1.43 5.70
C ILE A 105 4.78 -2.07 4.41
N ARG A 106 6.07 -1.83 4.08
CA ARG A 106 6.71 -2.48 2.93
C ARG A 106 6.82 -3.99 3.12
N ALA A 107 7.18 -4.44 4.32
CA ALA A 107 7.25 -5.86 4.68
C ALA A 107 5.88 -6.54 4.61
N GLU A 108 4.82 -5.87 5.08
CA GLU A 108 3.44 -6.35 4.98
C GLU A 108 3.03 -6.54 3.50
N ARG A 109 3.32 -5.55 2.65
CA ARG A 109 3.07 -5.63 1.20
C ARG A 109 3.85 -6.77 0.54
N ALA A 110 5.13 -6.92 0.85
CA ALA A 110 5.97 -8.01 0.33
C ALA A 110 5.42 -9.39 0.74
N ARG A 111 4.99 -9.54 2.00
CA ARG A 111 4.36 -10.76 2.51
C ARG A 111 3.06 -11.07 1.77
N LEU A 112 2.19 -10.07 1.58
CA LEU A 112 0.92 -10.24 0.90
C LEU A 112 1.11 -10.73 -0.55
N ILE A 113 2.07 -10.13 -1.27
CA ILE A 113 2.47 -10.57 -2.62
C ILE A 113 3.00 -12.02 -2.58
N SER A 114 3.81 -12.38 -1.59
CA SER A 114 4.32 -13.74 -1.46
C SER A 114 3.20 -14.75 -1.19
N LEU A 115 2.28 -14.45 -0.28
CA LEU A 115 1.16 -15.34 0.08
C LEU A 115 0.21 -15.55 -1.11
N ALA A 116 -0.05 -14.51 -1.89
CA ALA A 116 -0.87 -14.57 -3.09
C ALA A 116 -0.31 -15.57 -4.14
N ARG A 117 0.99 -15.91 -4.11
CA ARG A 117 1.55 -16.90 -5.06
C ARG A 117 1.09 -18.33 -4.77
N SER A 118 0.70 -18.64 -3.55
CA SER A 118 0.29 -19.97 -3.10
C SER A 118 -1.20 -20.11 -2.81
N ASP A 119 -1.96 -19.01 -2.83
CA ASP A 119 -3.40 -18.96 -2.55
C ASP A 119 -4.12 -18.21 -3.67
N ALA A 120 -4.84 -18.95 -4.52
CA ALA A 120 -5.52 -18.41 -5.69
C ALA A 120 -6.63 -17.41 -5.34
N LYS A 121 -7.32 -17.61 -4.20
CA LYS A 121 -8.39 -16.72 -3.75
C LYS A 121 -7.79 -15.41 -3.24
N LEU A 122 -6.71 -15.49 -2.47
CA LEU A 122 -5.96 -14.31 -2.04
C LEU A 122 -5.37 -13.55 -3.24
N ALA A 123 -4.86 -14.26 -4.25
CA ALA A 123 -4.33 -13.65 -5.46
C ALA A 123 -5.38 -12.83 -6.22
N GLU A 124 -6.59 -13.37 -6.37
CA GLU A 124 -7.71 -12.68 -7.02
C GLU A 124 -8.09 -11.40 -6.24
N GLN A 125 -8.27 -11.52 -4.91
CA GLN A 125 -8.64 -10.39 -4.07
C GLN A 125 -7.56 -9.30 -4.04
N LEU A 126 -6.28 -9.68 -3.94
CA LEU A 126 -5.17 -8.74 -4.00
C LEU A 126 -5.06 -8.08 -5.37
N GLY A 127 -5.28 -8.83 -6.45
CA GLY A 127 -5.25 -8.33 -7.83
C GLY A 127 -6.23 -7.17 -8.04
N VAL A 128 -7.46 -7.30 -7.53
CA VAL A 128 -8.48 -6.24 -7.59
C VAL A 128 -8.00 -4.96 -6.90
N GLU A 129 -7.47 -5.06 -5.69
CA GLU A 129 -6.99 -3.88 -4.96
C GLU A 129 -5.72 -3.27 -5.59
N GLN A 130 -4.84 -4.11 -6.15
CA GLN A 130 -3.64 -3.68 -6.85
C GLN A 130 -3.97 -2.94 -8.16
N ASP A 131 -4.96 -3.42 -8.91
CA ASP A 131 -5.46 -2.71 -10.09
C ASP A 131 -6.14 -1.40 -9.72
N ARG A 132 -6.90 -1.36 -8.62
CA ARG A 132 -7.52 -0.13 -8.10
C ARG A 132 -6.49 0.95 -7.74
N LEU A 133 -5.40 0.57 -7.05
CA LEU A 133 -4.28 1.47 -6.77
C LEU A 133 -3.66 2.02 -8.05
N THR A 134 -3.34 1.10 -8.96
CA THR A 134 -2.64 1.43 -10.20
C THR A 134 -3.48 2.34 -11.08
N GLN A 135 -4.79 2.11 -11.15
CA GLN A 135 -5.72 2.97 -11.85
C GLN A 135 -5.78 4.36 -11.23
N SER A 136 -5.96 4.46 -9.90
CA SER A 136 -6.08 5.76 -9.22
C SER A 136 -4.81 6.61 -9.37
N MET A 137 -3.63 6.01 -9.24
CA MET A 137 -2.36 6.69 -9.48
C MET A 137 -2.21 7.07 -10.97
N GLY A 138 -2.60 6.18 -11.88
CA GLY A 138 -2.60 6.42 -13.33
C GLY A 138 -3.47 7.61 -13.72
N ASP A 139 -4.66 7.73 -13.15
CA ASP A 139 -5.57 8.86 -13.39
C ASP A 139 -4.97 10.19 -12.92
N ALA A 140 -4.30 10.20 -11.76
CA ALA A 140 -3.61 11.38 -11.26
C ALA A 140 -2.43 11.79 -12.17
N ILE A 141 -1.71 10.81 -12.71
CA ILE A 141 -0.61 11.04 -13.67
C ILE A 141 -1.16 11.56 -15.00
N ALA A 142 -2.24 10.97 -15.51
CA ALA A 142 -2.90 11.42 -16.74
C ALA A 142 -3.37 12.87 -16.62
N LEU A 143 -3.98 13.25 -15.49
CA LEU A 143 -4.35 14.64 -15.23
C LEU A 143 -3.13 15.58 -15.24
N ALA A 144 -2.00 15.16 -14.67
CA ALA A 144 -0.76 15.94 -14.70
C ALA A 144 -0.13 16.01 -16.11
N GLN A 145 -0.33 14.99 -16.95
CA GLN A 145 0.06 15.01 -18.37
C GLN A 145 -0.81 15.98 -19.18
N GLU A 146 -2.13 16.00 -18.96
CA GLU A 146 -3.07 16.96 -19.58
C GLU A 146 -2.69 18.40 -19.25
N LYS A 147 -2.24 18.65 -18.01
CA LYS A 147 -1.70 19.95 -17.57
C LYS A 147 -0.30 20.27 -18.11
N GLY A 148 0.34 19.32 -18.81
CA GLY A 148 1.67 19.48 -19.41
C GLY A 148 2.83 19.41 -18.42
N TRP A 149 2.64 18.83 -17.23
CA TRP A 149 3.66 18.78 -16.18
C TRP A 149 4.47 17.49 -16.19
N VAL A 150 3.84 16.38 -16.56
CA VAL A 150 4.45 15.05 -16.71
C VAL A 150 4.62 14.76 -18.21
N ASN A 151 5.69 14.02 -18.56
CA ASN A 151 5.99 13.64 -19.93
C ASN A 151 4.80 12.86 -20.57
N PRO A 152 4.15 13.39 -21.63
CA PRO A 152 2.97 12.78 -22.24
C PRO A 152 3.27 11.52 -23.07
N GLN A 153 4.53 11.23 -23.35
CA GLN A 153 4.94 10.03 -24.10
C GLN A 153 4.98 8.77 -23.23
N LEU A 154 4.92 8.92 -21.90
CA LEU A 154 4.92 7.81 -20.97
C LEU A 154 3.49 7.33 -20.74
N ASN A 155 3.29 6.01 -20.70
CA ASN A 155 2.00 5.45 -20.32
C ASN A 155 1.74 5.73 -18.81
N PRO A 156 0.63 6.40 -18.44
CA PRO A 156 0.38 6.79 -17.05
C PRO A 156 0.26 5.59 -16.10
N ARG A 157 -0.30 4.47 -16.58
CA ARG A 157 -0.39 3.22 -15.82
C ARG A 157 1.00 2.62 -15.58
N ALA A 158 1.89 2.67 -16.56
CA ALA A 158 3.26 2.21 -16.42
C ALA A 158 4.05 3.07 -15.42
N VAL A 159 3.87 4.40 -15.45
CA VAL A 159 4.46 5.31 -14.46
C VAL A 159 3.92 4.98 -13.06
N ALA A 160 2.61 4.75 -12.91
CA ALA A 160 2.01 4.35 -11.64
C ALA A 160 2.63 3.04 -11.08
N VAL A 161 2.84 2.04 -11.92
CA VAL A 161 3.52 0.79 -11.52
C VAL A 161 4.96 1.05 -11.12
N PHE A 162 5.69 1.89 -11.88
CA PHE A 162 7.07 2.26 -11.55
C PHE A 162 7.18 2.93 -10.17
N LEU A 163 6.28 3.89 -9.86
CA LEU A 163 6.27 4.57 -8.56
C LEU A 163 6.07 3.58 -7.39
N GLN A 164 5.21 2.58 -7.59
CA GLN A 164 4.99 1.52 -6.62
C GLN A 164 6.21 0.57 -6.52
N ALA A 165 6.87 0.30 -7.64
CA ALA A 165 7.98 -0.64 -7.72
C ALA A 165 9.20 -0.18 -6.93
N TYR A 166 9.63 1.08 -7.06
CA TYR A 166 10.77 1.56 -6.25
C TYR A 166 10.41 1.66 -4.77
N SER A 167 9.16 2.01 -4.45
CA SER A 167 8.69 2.11 -3.06
C SER A 167 8.70 0.75 -2.37
N LEU A 168 8.24 -0.31 -3.05
CA LEU A 168 8.39 -1.69 -2.58
C LEU A 168 9.87 -2.12 -2.58
N GLY A 169 10.64 -1.73 -3.60
CA GLY A 169 12.06 -2.06 -3.75
C GLY A 169 12.94 -1.55 -2.61
N ARG A 170 12.54 -0.50 -1.89
CA ARG A 170 13.19 -0.05 -0.66
C ARG A 170 13.30 -1.15 0.41
N ALA A 171 12.41 -2.16 0.36
CA ALA A 171 12.47 -3.33 1.23
C ALA A 171 13.77 -4.15 1.12
N VAL A 172 14.52 -4.00 0.02
CA VAL A 172 15.85 -4.64 -0.12
C VAL A 172 16.83 -4.09 0.92
N ASP A 173 16.77 -2.78 1.19
CA ASP A 173 17.64 -2.11 2.17
C ASP A 173 17.13 -2.28 3.60
N ASP A 174 15.81 -2.45 3.78
CA ASP A 174 15.19 -2.68 5.11
C ASP A 174 15.70 -3.95 5.80
N VAL A 175 16.22 -4.92 5.04
CA VAL A 175 16.77 -6.18 5.55
C VAL A 175 18.29 -6.25 5.47
N ALA A 176 18.95 -5.18 5.03
CA ALA A 176 20.40 -5.14 4.90
C ALA A 176 21.07 -5.10 6.28
N GLY A 177 22.24 -5.75 6.39
CA GLY A 177 23.07 -5.68 7.60
C GLY A 177 23.69 -4.29 7.82
N GLU A 178 23.81 -3.50 6.75
CA GLU A 178 24.28 -2.11 6.75
C GLU A 178 23.31 -1.28 5.90
N PRO A 179 22.24 -0.73 6.51
CA PRO A 179 21.24 0.06 5.79
C PRO A 179 21.80 1.38 5.26
N LEU A 180 21.34 1.81 4.08
CA LEU A 180 21.72 3.09 3.49
C LEU A 180 21.22 4.27 4.33
N PRO A 181 21.99 5.37 4.44
CA PRO A 181 21.44 6.64 4.90
C PRO A 181 20.22 7.03 4.05
N ASN A 182 19.11 7.38 4.72
CA ASN A 182 17.86 7.69 4.01
C ASN A 182 18.01 8.86 3.02
N ALA A 183 18.90 9.82 3.31
CA ALA A 183 19.19 10.94 2.40
C ALA A 183 19.76 10.48 1.05
N ASP A 184 20.60 9.44 1.04
CA ASP A 184 21.19 8.92 -0.20
C ASP A 184 20.14 8.22 -1.06
N TRP A 185 19.21 7.49 -0.41
CA TRP A 185 18.06 6.91 -1.09
C TRP A 185 17.13 7.98 -1.69
N LEU A 186 16.79 9.00 -0.91
CA LEU A 186 15.95 10.10 -1.37
C LEU A 186 16.57 10.83 -2.57
N ALA A 187 17.89 11.04 -2.57
CA ALA A 187 18.59 11.68 -3.69
C ALA A 187 18.44 10.88 -5.01
N VAL A 188 18.53 9.55 -4.95
CA VAL A 188 18.29 8.68 -6.10
C VAL A 188 16.83 8.77 -6.55
N VAL A 189 15.89 8.64 -5.62
CA VAL A 189 14.45 8.68 -5.92
C VAL A 189 14.07 10.01 -6.56
N ASP A 190 14.51 11.14 -6.01
CA ASP A 190 14.22 12.48 -6.54
C ASP A 190 14.80 12.69 -7.94
N THR A 191 16.00 12.16 -8.19
CA THR A 191 16.64 12.20 -9.51
C THR A 191 15.80 11.44 -10.54
N VAL A 192 15.35 10.22 -10.21
CA VAL A 192 14.59 9.37 -11.13
C VAL A 192 13.17 9.92 -11.35
N ILE A 193 12.51 10.40 -10.29
CA ILE A 193 11.21 11.06 -10.39
C ILE A 193 11.31 12.31 -11.27
N GLY A 194 12.39 13.09 -11.15
CA GLY A 194 12.64 14.26 -12.00
C GLY A 194 12.71 13.93 -13.49
N ALA A 195 13.13 12.72 -13.87
CA ALA A 195 13.16 12.30 -15.28
C ALA A 195 11.76 12.10 -15.91
N LEU A 196 10.70 12.06 -15.09
CA LEU A 196 9.31 12.00 -15.55
C LEU A 196 8.75 13.39 -15.89
N GLU A 197 9.46 14.45 -15.52
CA GLU A 197 9.09 15.83 -15.82
C GLU A 197 9.10 16.08 -17.34
N LYS A 198 8.04 16.70 -17.87
CA LYS A 198 8.02 17.10 -19.28
C LYS A 198 9.12 18.15 -19.51
N SER A 199 10.09 17.87 -20.38
CA SER A 199 11.10 18.86 -20.80
C SER A 199 10.48 20.06 -21.49
#